data_AF-B1LXY4-F1
#
_entry.id   AF-B1LXY4-F1
#
_cell.length_a   1.000
_cell.length_b   1.000
_cell.length_c   1.000
_cell.angle_alpha   90.00
_cell.angle_beta   90.00
_cell.angle_gamma   90.00
#
_symmetry.space_group_name_H-M   'P 1'
#
loop_
_entity.id
_entity.type
_entity.pdbx_description
1 polymer ?
#
loop_
_entity_poly.entity_id
_entity_poly.type
_entity_poly.pdbx_seq_one_letter_code
_entity_poly.pdbx_strand_id
1 'polypeptide(L)' 'MKPSVVDSDGSLPAGQPLKRAVDTRQLGLTLRTVYEGSVDTQPITDTHVELLLRLRQKERELRRAG' A
#
# COMPACT_ATOMS: atom_id res chain seq x y z
N MET A 1 44.23 12.28 5.73
CA MET A 1 43.08 13.20 5.52
C MET A 1 41.92 12.68 6.36
N LYS A 2 41.46 13.46 7.35
CA LYS A 2 40.32 13.12 8.23
C LYS A 2 39.21 14.13 7.94
N PRO A 3 37.95 13.72 7.66
CA PRO A 3 36.87 14.67 7.53
C PRO A 3 36.41 15.12 8.93
N SER A 4 36.36 16.44 9.08
CA SER A 4 35.92 17.19 10.25
C SER A 4 34.47 16.85 10.59
N VAL A 5 34.24 16.43 11.83
CA VAL A 5 32.96 16.58 12.53
C VAL A 5 32.60 18.07 12.49
N VAL A 6 31.41 18.39 12.01
CA VAL A 6 30.81 19.72 12.19
C VAL A 6 29.54 19.48 12.97
N ASP A 7 29.67 19.61 14.30
CA ASP A 7 28.54 19.80 15.20
C ASP A 7 27.78 21.05 14.75
N SER A 8 26.60 20.85 14.17
CA SER A 8 25.66 21.92 13.90
C SER A 8 24.66 21.95 15.03
N ASP A 9 25.05 22.60 16.13
CA ASP A 9 24.14 23.00 17.21
C ASP A 9 23.17 24.08 16.69
N GLY A 10 22.13 23.62 16.00
CA GLY A 10 20.96 24.40 15.65
C GLY A 10 19.95 24.36 16.80
N SER A 11 20.04 25.32 17.71
CA SER A 11 18.99 25.59 18.70
C SER A 11 17.66 25.87 17.97
N LEU A 12 16.73 24.91 17.98
CA LEU A 12 15.39 25.05 17.40
C LEU A 12 14.37 25.47 18.47
N PRO A 13 13.57 26.53 18.24
CA PRO A 13 12.50 26.91 19.16
C PRO A 13 11.42 25.82 19.20
N ALA A 14 10.88 25.62 20.40
CA ALA A 14 9.79 24.69 20.68
C ALA A 14 8.59 24.91 19.73
N GLY A 15 8.07 23.81 19.17
CA GLY A 15 6.68 23.78 18.69
C GLY A 15 6.43 23.51 17.20
N GLN A 16 7.37 22.95 16.43
CA GLN A 16 7.04 22.45 15.09
C GLN A 16 7.16 20.93 15.02
N PRO A 17 6.09 20.19 14.66
CA PRO A 17 6.24 18.79 14.33
C PRO A 17 7.07 18.74 13.05
N LEU A 18 8.34 18.36 13.19
CA LEU A 18 9.16 17.88 12.09
C LEU A 18 8.39 16.72 11.46
N LYS A 19 7.61 17.00 10.41
CA LYS A 19 7.10 15.98 9.50
C LYS A 19 8.34 15.37 8.87
N ARG A 20 8.92 14.39 9.57
CA ARG A 20 10.05 13.60 9.09
C ARG A 20 9.63 13.12 7.70
N ALA A 21 10.39 13.52 6.67
CA ALA A 21 10.10 13.10 5.32
C ALA A 21 10.07 11.57 5.34
N VAL A 22 8.88 10.99 5.16
CA VAL A 22 8.71 9.54 5.15
C VAL A 22 9.33 9.05 3.86
N ASP A 23 10.27 8.12 3.95
CA ASP A 23 10.73 7.39 2.77
C ASP A 23 9.57 6.54 2.25
N THR A 24 8.84 7.09 1.29
CA THR A 24 7.66 6.48 0.69
C THR A 24 8.01 5.19 -0.06
N ARG A 25 9.26 5.04 -0.51
CA ARG A 25 9.71 3.81 -1.16
C ARG A 25 9.86 2.69 -0.14
N GLN A 26 10.55 2.95 0.98
CA GLN A 26 10.66 1.98 2.06
C GLN A 26 9.30 1.65 2.67
N LEU A 27 8.44 2.66 2.84
CA LEU A 27 7.07 2.47 3.30
C LEU A 27 6.28 1.56 2.34
N GLY A 28 6.35 1.83 1.03
CA GLY A 28 5.66 1.03 0.02
C GLY A 28 6.11 -0.43 0.00
N LEU A 29 7.42 -0.67 0.11
CA LEU A 29 7.96 -2.03 0.24
C LEU A 29 7.44 -2.74 1.50
N THR A 30 7.43 -2.03 2.63
CA THR A 30 6.95 -2.59 3.90
C THR A 30 5.48 -2.95 3.84
N LEU A 31 4.63 -2.06 3.33
CA LEU A 31 3.19 -2.29 3.16
C LEU A 31 2.93 -3.46 2.21
N ARG A 32 3.69 -3.55 1.12
CA ARG A 32 3.59 -4.66 0.16
C ARG A 32 3.92 -6.00 0.80
N THR A 33 5.02 -6.09 1.55
CA THR A 33 5.40 -7.34 2.23
C THR A 33 4.31 -7.81 3.20
N VAL A 34 3.71 -6.89 3.97
CA VAL A 34 2.59 -7.24 4.86
C VAL A 34 1.40 -7.76 4.06
N TYR A 35 1.00 -7.05 3.01
CA TYR A 35 -0.13 -7.43 2.16
C TYR A 35 0.09 -8.79 1.48
N GLU A 36 1.27 -9.05 0.93
CA GLU A 36 1.60 -10.33 0.28
C GLU A 36 1.51 -11.50 1.28
N GLY A 37 2.02 -11.31 2.50
CA GLY A 37 1.98 -12.33 3.55
C GLY A 37 0.58 -12.60 4.11
N SER A 38 -0.30 -11.60 4.12
CA SER A 38 -1.62 -11.72 4.76
C SER A 38 -2.80 -11.86 3.79
N VAL A 39 -2.72 -11.35 2.56
CA VAL A 39 -3.86 -11.27 1.62
C VAL A 39 -3.61 -12.07 0.36
N ASP A 40 -2.49 -11.88 -0.35
CA ASP A 40 -2.28 -12.52 -1.66
C ASP A 40 -2.17 -14.05 -1.60
N THR A 41 -1.83 -14.59 -0.44
CA THR A 41 -1.76 -16.04 -0.21
C THR A 41 -3.11 -16.65 0.18
N GLN A 42 -4.13 -15.82 0.45
CA GLN A 42 -5.44 -16.32 0.83
C GLN A 42 -6.19 -16.87 -0.39
N PRO A 43 -6.93 -17.98 -0.24
CA PRO A 43 -7.79 -18.47 -1.30
C PRO A 43 -8.90 -17.46 -1.60
N ILE A 44 -9.32 -17.40 -2.87
CA ILE A 44 -10.52 -16.65 -3.24
C ILE A 44 -11.72 -17.30 -2.54
N THR A 45 -12.49 -16.51 -1.79
CA THR A 45 -13.65 -17.01 -1.03
C THR A 45 -14.81 -17.36 -1.95
N ASP A 46 -15.67 -18.28 -1.51
CA ASP A 46 -16.87 -18.69 -2.25
C ASP A 46 -17.78 -17.49 -2.58
N THR A 47 -17.89 -16.52 -1.67
CA THR A 47 -18.63 -15.28 -1.90
C THR A 47 -18.06 -14.51 -3.09
N HIS A 48 -16.73 -14.39 -3.20
CA HIS A 48 -16.10 -13.73 -4.35
C HIS A 48 -16.35 -14.51 -5.65
N VAL A 49 -16.26 -15.85 -5.61
CA VAL A 49 -16.58 -16.70 -6.76
C VAL A 49 -18.03 -16.51 -7.20
N GLU A 50 -18.97 -16.51 -6.26
CA GLU A 50 -20.38 -16.31 -6.56
C GLU A 50 -20.65 -14.96 -7.23
N LEU A 51 -20.03 -13.89 -6.73
CA LEU A 51 -20.13 -12.56 -7.34
C LEU A 51 -19.62 -12.54 -8.79
N LEU A 52 -18.48 -13.19 -9.06
CA LEU A 52 -17.94 -13.30 -10.41
C LEU A 52 -18.85 -14.10 -11.34
N LEU A 53 -19.45 -15.19 -10.86
CA LEU A 53 -20.40 -15.99 -11.65
C LEU A 53 -21.67 -15.19 -11.96
N ARG A 54 -22.22 -14.48 -10.97
CA ARG A 54 -23.39 -13.59 -11.16
C ARG A 54 -23.09 -12.48 -12.17
N LEU A 55 -21.91 -11.88 -12.11
CA LEU A 55 -21.48 -10.87 -13.09
C LEU A 55 -21.43 -11.46 -14.50
N ARG A 56 -20.77 -12.61 -14.68
CA ARG A 56 -20.69 -13.33 -15.96
C ARG A 56 -22.06 -13.68 -16.54
N GLN A 57 -23.00 -14.08 -15.68
CA GLN A 57 -24.36 -14.41 -16.10
C GLN A 57 -25.07 -13.17 -16.65
N LYS A 58 -25.01 -12.04 -15.93
CA LYS A 58 -25.59 -10.76 -16.39
C LYS A 58 -25.00 -10.30 -17.72
N GLU A 59 -23.68 -10.41 -17.90
CA GLU A 59 -23.03 -10.08 -19.17
C GLU A 59 -23.56 -10.93 -20.34
N ARG A 60 -23.78 -12.23 -20.12
CA ARG A 60 -24.30 -13.13 -21.14
C ARG A 60 -25.75 -12.79 -21.50
N GLU A 61 -26.56 -12.46 -20.49
CA GLU A 61 -27.95 -12.04 -20.70
C GLU A 61 -28.02 -10.76 -21.54
N LEU A 62 -27.20 -9.75 -21.22
CA LEU A 62 -27.10 -8.52 -22.01
C LEU A 62 -26.71 -8.80 -23.47
N ARG A 63 -25.74 -9.70 -23.71
CA ARG A 63 -25.33 -10.09 -25.07
C ARG A 63 -26.40 -10.86 -25.85
N ARG A 64 -27.38 -11.47 -25.18
CA ARG A 64 -28.49 -12.18 -25.84
C ARG A 64 -29.71 -11.28 -26.10
N ALA A 65 -29.82 -10.18 -25.36
CA ALA A 65 -30.93 -9.24 -25.46
C ALA A 65 -30.69 -8.11 -26.48
N GLY A 66 -29.44 -7.92 -26.92
CA GLY A 66 -29.07 -7.07 -28.06
C GLY A 66 -28.94 -7.89 -29.33
#